data_AF-A0A2V9AAM6-F1
#
_entry.id   AF-A0A2V9AAM6-F1
#
_cell.length_a   1.000
_cell.length_b   1.000
_cell.length_c   1.000
_cell.angle_alpha   90.00
_cell.angle_beta   90.00
_cell.angle_gamma   90.00
#
_symmetry.space_group_name_H-M   'P 1'
#
loop_
_entity.id
_entity.type
_entity.pdbx_description
1 polymer ?
#
loop_
_entity_poly.entity_id
_entity_poly.type
_entity_poly.pdbx_seq_one_letter_code
_entity_poly.pdbx_strand_id
1 'polypeptide(L)' 'MQAHASTNDQNQRKRYFDQVQKIVWEQQPFIYLVNKNALVAISPGLANASPVVLRPQTFWNVETLYFSNQGRGAGQ' A
#
# COMPACT_ATOMS: atom_id res chain seq x y z
N MET A 1 -21.75 -4.18 -0.97
CA MET A 1 -20.68 -3.32 -0.39
C MET A 1 -21.09 -2.67 0.92
N GLN A 2 -22.32 -2.14 1.08
CA GLN A 2 -22.76 -1.45 2.30
C GLN A 2 -22.54 -2.24 3.59
N ALA A 3 -22.94 -3.52 3.65
CA ALA A 3 -22.77 -4.38 4.84
C ALA A 3 -21.30 -4.64 5.22
N HIS A 4 -20.38 -4.72 4.24
CA HIS A 4 -18.94 -4.80 4.50
C HIS A 4 -18.41 -3.49 5.09
N ALA A 5 -18.87 -2.35 4.58
CA ALA A 5 -18.42 -1.03 5.02
C ALA A 5 -18.98 -0.62 6.40
N SER A 6 -20.14 -1.14 6.80
CA SER A 6 -20.81 -0.77 8.05
C SER A 6 -20.51 -1.67 9.24
N THR A 7 -19.85 -2.82 9.04
CA THR A 7 -19.56 -3.77 10.13
C THR A 7 -18.18 -3.57 10.75
N ASN A 8 -18.14 -3.55 12.08
CA ASN A 8 -16.90 -3.46 12.86
C ASN A 8 -16.28 -4.83 13.16
N ASP A 9 -17.05 -5.93 13.05
CA ASP A 9 -16.54 -7.29 13.22
C ASP A 9 -15.66 -7.69 12.02
N GLN A 10 -14.39 -7.96 12.30
CA GLN A 10 -13.41 -8.34 11.28
C GLN A 10 -13.74 -9.65 10.56
N ASN A 11 -14.22 -10.67 11.29
CA ASN A 11 -14.58 -11.96 10.69
C ASN A 11 -15.80 -11.81 9.78
N GLN A 12 -16.79 -11.05 10.24
CA GLN A 12 -17.97 -10.74 9.46
C GLN A 12 -17.63 -9.90 8.22
N ARG A 13 -16.76 -8.90 8.37
CA ARG A 13 -16.28 -8.05 7.27
C ARG A 13 -15.57 -8.87 6.19
N LYS A 14 -14.76 -9.85 6.59
CA LYS A 14 -14.08 -10.75 5.66
C LYS A 14 -15.08 -11.61 4.88
N ARG A 15 -16.06 -12.23 5.56
CA ARG A 15 -17.12 -13.03 4.89
C ARG A 15 -17.85 -12.23 3.82
N TYR A 16 -18.22 -10.99 4.12
CA TYR A 16 -18.86 -10.11 3.13
C TYR A 16 -17.95 -9.78 1.95
N PHE A 17 -16.66 -9.57 2.17
CA PHE A 17 -15.71 -9.27 1.10
C PHE A 17 -15.43 -10.50 0.23
N ASP A 18 -15.33 -11.69 0.82
CA ASP A 18 -15.15 -12.96 0.10
C ASP A 18 -16.32 -13.21 -0.86
N GLN A 19 -17.56 -12.92 -0.44
CA GLN A 19 -18.73 -13.01 -1.32
C GLN A 19 -18.66 -12.04 -2.50
N VAL A 20 -18.17 -10.82 -2.29
CA VAL A 20 -17.95 -9.86 -3.39
C VAL A 20 -16.89 -10.39 -4.35
N GLN A 21 -15.78 -10.93 -3.84
CA GLN A 21 -14.73 -11.52 -4.67
C GLN A 21 -15.24 -12.70 -5.51
N LYS A 22 -16.10 -13.55 -4.94
CA LYS A 22 -16.76 -14.64 -5.66
C LYS A 22 -17.59 -14.11 -6.84
N ILE A 23 -18.43 -13.11 -6.61
CA ILE A 23 -19.26 -12.49 -7.66
C ILE A 23 -18.39 -11.87 -8.75
N VAL A 24 -17.34 -11.13 -8.37
CA VAL A 24 -16.42 -10.52 -9.34
C VAL A 24 -15.72 -11.59 -10.20
N TRP A 25 -15.33 -12.71 -9.60
CA TRP A 25 -14.77 -13.84 -10.35
C TRP A 25 -15.79 -14.50 -11.28
N GLU A 26 -17.03 -14.68 -10.85
CA GLU A 26 -18.06 -15.31 -11.69
C GLU A 26 -18.50 -14.41 -12.86
N GLN A 27 -18.60 -13.11 -12.62
CA GLN A 27 -19.11 -12.15 -13.60
C GLN A 27 -18.01 -11.59 -14.51
N GLN A 28 -16.73 -11.78 -14.16
CA GLN A 28 -15.56 -11.26 -14.90
C GLN A 28 -15.76 -9.80 -15.40
N PRO A 29 -16.16 -8.84 -14.55
CA PRO A 29 -16.48 -7.48 -15.00
C PRO A 29 -15.24 -6.69 -15.46
N PHE A 30 -14.04 -7.24 -15.24
CA PHE A 30 -12.78 -6.70 -15.72
C PHE A 30 -11.74 -7.82 -15.85
N ILE A 31 -10.74 -7.59 -16.69
CA ILE A 31 -9.63 -8.53 -16.93
C ILE A 31 -8.47 -8.20 -15.97
N TYR A 32 -8.04 -9.18 -15.18
CA TYR A 32 -6.91 -9.05 -14.27
C TYR A 32 -5.59 -9.17 -15.03
N LEU A 33 -4.99 -8.04 -15.40
CA LEU A 33 -3.77 -8.05 -16.23
C LEU A 33 -2.48 -8.16 -15.42
N VAL A 34 -2.38 -7.50 -14.26
CA VAL A 34 -1.12 -7.44 -13.50
C VAL A 34 -1.33 -7.34 -12.00
N ASN A 35 -0.49 -8.05 -11.25
CA ASN A 35 -0.24 -7.77 -9.84
C ASN A 35 0.80 -6.64 -9.74
N LYS A 36 0.52 -5.60 -8.95
CA LYS A 36 1.37 -4.41 -8.90
C LYS A 36 2.57 -4.66 -7.99
N ASN A 37 3.74 -4.87 -8.58
CA ASN A 37 5.00 -4.71 -7.87
C ASN A 37 5.28 -3.21 -7.64
N ALA A 38 5.88 -2.89 -6.49
CA ALA A 38 6.33 -1.54 -6.18
C ALA A 38 7.86 -1.55 -6.02
N LEU A 39 8.54 -0.75 -6.83
CA LEU A 39 9.97 -0.45 -6.69
C LEU A 39 10.11 1.05 -6.48
N VAL A 40 10.90 1.43 -5.48
CA VAL A 40 11.09 2.83 -5.10
C VAL A 40 12.57 3.06 -4.83
N ALA A 41 13.07 4.22 -5.24
CA ALA A 41 14.43 4.66 -4.95
C ALA A 41 14.38 5.78 -3.91
N ILE A 42 15.22 5.68 -2.88
CA ILE A 42 15.31 6.64 -1.78
C ILE A 42 16.73 7.20 -1.76
N SER A 43 16.86 8.52 -1.65
CA SER A 43 18.16 9.16 -1.51
C SER A 43 18.88 8.62 -0.27
N PRO A 44 20.18 8.26 -0.33
CA PRO A 44 20.94 7.81 0.84
C PRO A 44 20.95 8.81 2.00
N GLY A 45 20.76 10.10 1.71
CA GLY A 45 20.66 11.15 2.73
C GLY A 45 19.28 11.27 3.38
N LEU A 46 18.25 10.58 2.88
CA LEU A 46 16.89 10.62 3.43
C LEU A 46 16.66 9.41 4.33
N ALA A 47 16.45 9.67 5.61
CA ALA A 47 16.24 8.64 6.61
C ALA A 47 14.75 8.48 6.95
N ASN A 48 14.45 7.34 7.58
CA ASN A 48 13.12 6.98 8.07
C ASN A 48 12.04 6.84 6.99
N ALA A 49 12.43 6.61 5.74
CA ALA A 49 11.51 6.23 4.68
C ALA A 49 11.01 4.79 4.89
N SER A 50 9.70 4.60 4.90
CA SER A 50 9.07 3.29 5.10
C SER A 50 8.20 2.92 3.91
N PRO A 51 8.77 2.36 2.83
CA PRO A 51 8.01 2.09 1.62
C PRO A 51 7.01 0.94 1.79
N VAL A 52 5.83 1.08 1.20
CA VAL A 52 4.75 0.08 1.20
C VAL A 52 4.24 -0.19 -0.22
N VAL A 53 3.64 -1.35 -0.45
CA VAL A 53 3.06 -1.73 -1.76
C VAL A 53 1.83 -0.87 -2.10
N LEU A 54 1.12 -0.38 -1.08
CA LEU A 54 -0.06 0.45 -1.23
C LEU A 54 0.31 1.88 -1.68
N ARG A 55 -0.52 2.50 -2.51
CA ARG A 55 -0.31 3.90 -2.91
C ARG A 55 -0.84 4.84 -1.81
N PRO A 56 -0.16 5.96 -1.53
CA PRO A 56 1.16 6.35 -2.04
C PRO A 56 2.29 5.55 -1.37
N GLN A 57 3.18 4.95 -2.18
CA GLN A 57 4.14 3.95 -1.69
C GLN A 57 5.16 4.49 -0.68
N THR A 58 5.56 5.75 -0.78
CA THR A 58 6.66 6.32 0.01
C THR A 58 6.24 7.48 0.92
N PHE A 59 4.99 7.94 0.84
CA PHE A 59 4.58 9.23 1.44
C PHE A 59 3.60 9.10 2.60
N TRP A 60 3.19 7.89 2.98
CA TRP A 60 2.26 7.70 4.09
C TRP A 60 2.84 8.12 5.45
N ASN A 61 4.18 8.22 5.56
CA ASN A 61 4.88 8.61 6.79
C ASN A 61 5.72 9.89 6.63
N VAL A 62 5.29 10.80 5.75
CA VAL A 62 6.06 11.99 5.33
C VAL A 62 6.48 12.88 6.51
N GLU A 63 5.65 12.96 7.54
CA GLU A 63 5.85 13.77 8.75
C GLU A 63 7.07 13.33 9.56
N THR A 64 7.53 12.10 9.33
CA THR A 64 8.63 11.48 10.08
C THR A 64 9.93 11.40 9.27
N LEU A 65 9.93 11.89 8.03
CA LEU A 65 11.10 11.90 7.18
C LEU A 65 12.07 13.01 7.61
N TYR A 66 13.37 12.73 7.53
CA TYR A 66 14.40 13.72 7.80
C TYR A 66 15.68 13.45 7.02
N PHE A 67 16.48 14.48 6.79
CA PHE A 67 17.80 14.33 6.18
C PHE A 67 18.83 13.92 7.24
N SER A 68 19.49 12.79 7.03
CA SER A 68 20.60 12.32 7.85
C SER A 68 21.93 12.89 7.34
N ASN A 69 22.89 13.09 8.25
CA ASN A 69 24.23 13.54 7.88
C ASN A 69 25.07 12.44 7.21
N GLN A 70 24.59 11.19 7.09
CA GLN A 70 25.31 10.10 6.42
C GLN A 70 25.49 10.37 4.92
N GLY A 71 24.58 11.10 4.27
CA GLY A 71 24.68 11.44 2.84
C GLY A 71 25.60 12.61 2.50
N ARG A 72 26.10 13.37 3.50
CA ARG A 72 26.93 14.57 3.28
C ARG A 72 28.44 14.31 3.29
N GLY A 73 28.89 13.09 3.63
CA GLY A 73 30.30 12.75 3.81
C GLY A 73 30.94 11.92 2.68
N ALA A 74 30.20 11.53 1.65
CA ALA A 74 30.68 10.61 0.61
C ALA A 74 31.24 11.30 -0.66
N GLY A 75 31.64 12.57 -0.57
CA GLY A 75 32.05 13.36 -1.73
C GLY A 75 32.94 14.57 -1.43
N GLN A 76 33.82 14.48 -0.43
CA GLN A 76 34.99 15.36 -0.31
C GLN A 76 36.27 14.53 -0.42
#